data_AF-A0A943XGR8-F1
#
_entry.id   AF-A0A943XGR8-F1
#
_cell.length_a   1.000
_cell.length_b   1.000
_cell.length_c   1.000
_cell.angle_alpha   90.00
_cell.angle_beta   90.00
_cell.angle_gamma   90.00
#
_symmetry.space_group_name_H-M   'P 1'
#
loop_
_entity.id
_entity.type
_entity.pdbx_description
1 polymer ?
#
loop_
_entity_poly.entity_id
_entity_poly.type
_entity_poly.pdbx_seq_one_letter_code
_entity_poly.pdbx_strand_id
1 'polypeptide(L)'
;MKYIEIVLNSIEKAHKWLSRRLLGAVEWVWRAQARLSLSLRFAIAFFPLAVIAAWCAYLVSGGYVADREFDDAFLRYLQLAGHTQSGIRLSWLCAFSSVLSVLAMICAVMRKAFTFRIMQAAWAFFAAVGSISFIWLMKVGPILLSADHKAFPSSMRNEQWTGILFWGLIIALWAVGVLIALLQRSLRREFKLYSEPVTRDAGEKVVETMKTTVGDRRWKSSIYYAITAFFFILFGPYLMFMWGWEEPYGLPKGGGQQVFEQVKVKKIKKKKPKKLTVNPWSPYILERMDIDDVVTLKELEEETKDTYAAQNSAQKGGKGKGSGGWPNGMDGSAIRFIRLKYNGGDWDQDMGKGADYNLLLKFNEWTGMKIAKDTEFREIERLKFFPKKRAPPFVFMTGMRGISLKESEVKALRDYCLKEGGMLFIDNGGGHFDGAVRNMLRRVFPGKPLVDIPNDDPIFQRPYVFPDGAPPFWHHAGYRAKGVRDEGRLVVFYHPGDINDAWRDDHSGASAEVADQAYKLGVNVMFYAFNQYYRRHYE
;
A
#
# COMPACT_ATOMS: atom_id res chain seq x y z
N MET A 1 3.62 -29.50 24.92
CA MET A 1 4.72 -29.45 25.90
C MET A 1 5.87 -30.37 25.48
N LYS A 2 5.75 -31.70 25.55
CA LYS A 2 6.82 -32.67 25.22
C LYS A 2 7.44 -32.52 23.81
N TYR A 3 6.61 -32.29 22.78
CA TYR A 3 7.10 -32.06 21.41
C TYR A 3 7.87 -30.75 21.24
N ILE A 4 7.46 -29.69 21.95
CA ILE A 4 8.14 -28.38 21.91
C ILE A 4 9.52 -28.51 22.58
N GLU A 5 9.60 -29.27 23.66
CA GLU A 5 10.84 -29.53 24.39
C GLU A 5 11.84 -30.36 23.58
N ILE A 6 11.36 -31.33 22.79
CA ILE A 6 12.18 -32.12 21.85
C ILE A 6 12.71 -31.23 20.71
N VAL A 7 11.88 -30.34 20.17
CA VAL A 7 12.27 -29.40 19.12
C VAL A 7 13.29 -28.40 19.65
N LEU A 8 13.06 -27.81 20.83
CA LEU A 8 14.00 -26.89 21.47
C LEU A 8 15.34 -27.56 21.79
N ASN A 9 15.33 -28.78 22.33
CA ASN A 9 16.57 -29.54 22.58
C ASN A 9 17.31 -29.91 21.28
N SER A 10 16.58 -30.20 20.21
CA SER A 10 17.17 -30.48 18.90
C SER A 10 17.81 -29.23 18.30
N ILE A 11 17.16 -28.07 18.41
CA ILE A 11 17.70 -26.78 18.01
C ILE A 11 18.94 -26.43 18.83
N GLU A 12 18.91 -26.63 20.15
CA GLU A 12 20.06 -26.35 21.01
C GLU A 12 21.26 -27.26 20.67
N LYS A 13 21.03 -28.55 20.43
CA LYS A 13 22.07 -29.49 19.99
C LYS A 13 22.65 -29.09 18.63
N ALA A 14 21.79 -28.74 17.66
CA ALA A 14 22.21 -28.27 16.35
C ALA A 14 23.03 -26.98 16.46
N HIS A 15 22.59 -26.02 17.29
CA HIS A 15 23.30 -24.77 17.54
C HIS A 15 24.67 -25.01 18.20
N LYS A 16 24.74 -25.86 19.24
CA LYS A 16 26.01 -26.23 19.90
C LYS A 16 26.96 -26.98 18.97
N TRP A 17 26.42 -27.80 18.06
CA TRP A 17 27.22 -28.51 17.07
C TRP A 17 27.77 -27.54 16.01
N LEU A 18 26.91 -26.68 15.46
CA LEU A 18 27.28 -25.68 14.46
C LEU A 18 28.28 -24.67 15.02
N SER A 19 28.04 -24.15 16.24
CA SER A 19 28.94 -23.25 16.94
C SER A 19 30.33 -23.87 17.13
N ARG A 20 30.41 -25.13 17.59
CA ARG A 20 31.70 -25.83 17.73
C ARG A 20 32.42 -26.04 16.41
N ARG A 21 31.70 -26.37 15.34
CA ARG A 21 32.30 -26.53 14.00
C ARG A 21 32.80 -25.21 13.42
N LEU A 22 32.01 -24.14 13.56
CA LEU A 22 32.39 -22.80 13.11
C LEU A 22 33.56 -22.24 13.93
N LEU A 23 33.53 -22.35 15.26
CA LEU A 23 34.64 -21.93 16.13
C LEU A 23 35.90 -22.75 15.84
N GLY A 24 35.77 -24.06 15.66
CA GLY A 24 36.90 -24.92 15.27
C GLY A 24 37.49 -24.55 13.90
N ALA A 25 36.64 -24.23 12.92
CA ALA A 25 37.09 -23.75 11.62
C ALA A 25 37.78 -22.38 11.72
N VAL A 26 37.21 -21.45 12.48
CA VAL A 26 37.80 -20.12 12.73
C VAL A 26 39.13 -20.23 13.46
N GLU A 27 39.23 -21.08 14.49
CA GLU A 27 40.49 -21.34 15.19
C GLU A 27 41.54 -21.98 14.28
N TRP A 28 41.13 -22.93 13.44
CA TRP A 28 42.04 -23.56 12.48
C TRP A 28 42.57 -22.53 11.47
N VAL A 29 41.69 -21.72 10.88
CA VAL A 29 42.08 -20.60 9.99
C VAL A 29 42.98 -19.61 10.73
N TRP A 30 42.65 -19.26 11.97
CA TRP A 30 43.44 -18.34 12.77
C TRP A 30 44.84 -18.89 13.07
N ARG A 31 44.97 -20.17 13.43
CA ARG A 31 46.26 -20.84 13.66
C ARG A 31 47.07 -20.99 12.36
N ALA A 32 46.40 -21.27 11.24
CA ALA A 32 47.05 -21.33 9.93
C ALA A 32 47.57 -19.94 9.50
N GLN A 33 46.76 -18.89 9.69
CA GLN A 33 47.16 -17.51 9.45
C GLN A 33 48.26 -17.07 10.41
N ALA A 34 48.26 -17.53 11.67
CA ALA A 34 49.28 -17.19 12.67
C ALA A 34 50.72 -17.55 12.25
N ARG A 35 50.88 -18.50 11.31
CA ARG A 35 52.19 -18.89 10.75
C ARG A 35 52.69 -17.97 9.63
N LEU A 36 51.81 -17.15 9.06
CA LEU A 36 52.14 -16.23 7.97
C LEU A 36 52.66 -14.91 8.53
N SER A 37 53.59 -14.26 7.82
CA SER A 37 54.02 -12.90 8.15
C SER A 37 52.84 -11.93 8.11
N LEU A 38 52.84 -10.90 8.96
CA LEU A 38 51.71 -9.98 9.08
C LEU A 38 51.36 -9.35 7.72
N SER A 39 52.37 -8.92 6.96
CA SER A 39 52.22 -8.41 5.58
C SER A 39 51.47 -9.35 4.65
N LEU A 40 51.72 -10.67 4.75
CA LEU A 40 51.07 -11.67 3.91
C LEU A 40 49.59 -11.87 4.31
N ARG A 41 49.27 -11.78 5.60
CA ARG A 41 47.87 -11.83 6.07
C ARG A 41 47.06 -10.66 5.53
N PHE A 42 47.67 -9.46 5.46
CA PHE A 42 47.02 -8.29 4.89
C PHE A 42 46.86 -8.40 3.38
N ALA A 43 47.86 -8.91 2.66
CA ALA A 43 47.70 -9.23 1.24
C ALA A 43 46.51 -10.19 1.02
N ILE A 44 46.38 -11.23 1.85
CA ILE A 44 45.25 -12.17 1.82
C ILE A 44 43.91 -11.48 2.18
N ALA A 45 43.91 -10.46 3.04
CA ALA A 45 42.69 -9.75 3.43
C ALA A 45 42.17 -8.78 2.34
N PHE A 46 43.07 -8.20 1.54
CA PHE A 46 42.71 -7.32 0.42
C PHE A 46 42.29 -8.08 -0.84
N PHE A 47 42.70 -9.35 -0.99
CA PHE A 47 42.30 -10.18 -2.12
C PHE A 47 40.77 -10.33 -2.26
N PRO A 48 40.00 -10.70 -1.20
CA PRO A 48 38.54 -10.71 -1.27
C PRO A 48 37.93 -9.35 -1.61
N LEU A 49 38.50 -8.24 -1.15
CA LEU A 49 38.02 -6.90 -1.53
C LEU A 49 38.18 -6.66 -3.04
N ALA A 50 39.30 -7.08 -3.63
CA ALA A 50 39.52 -6.97 -5.06
C ALA A 50 38.53 -7.83 -5.86
N VAL A 51 38.30 -9.07 -5.43
CA VAL A 51 37.35 -10.00 -6.07
C VAL A 51 35.91 -9.48 -5.94
N ILE A 52 35.50 -9.04 -4.75
CA ILE A 52 34.17 -8.48 -4.52
C ILE A 52 33.97 -7.21 -5.34
N ALA A 53 34.97 -6.33 -5.43
CA ALA A 53 34.87 -5.12 -6.25
C ALA A 53 34.73 -5.45 -7.74
N ALA A 54 35.46 -6.45 -8.24
CA ALA A 54 35.32 -6.93 -9.62
C ALA A 54 33.94 -7.56 -9.86
N TRP A 55 33.45 -8.35 -8.92
CA TRP A 55 32.10 -8.93 -8.96
C TRP A 55 31.02 -7.85 -8.96
N CYS A 56 31.15 -6.82 -8.13
CA CYS A 56 30.26 -5.65 -8.13
C CYS A 56 30.32 -4.90 -9.47
N ALA A 57 31.50 -4.77 -10.08
CA ALA A 57 31.62 -4.15 -11.40
C ALA A 57 30.80 -4.90 -12.45
N TYR A 58 30.87 -6.23 -12.46
CA TYR A 58 30.08 -7.08 -13.35
C TYR A 58 28.57 -6.98 -13.09
N LEU A 59 28.16 -7.08 -11.82
CA LEU A 59 26.74 -7.00 -11.47
C LEU A 59 26.11 -5.68 -11.90
N VAL A 60 26.80 -4.57 -11.65
CA VAL A 60 26.26 -3.22 -11.87
C VAL A 60 26.33 -2.80 -13.35
N SER A 61 27.23 -3.39 -14.16
CA SER A 61 27.28 -3.15 -15.61
C SER A 61 26.19 -3.87 -16.42
N GLY A 62 25.37 -4.71 -15.78
CA GLY A 62 24.33 -5.49 -16.44
C GLY A 62 24.38 -7.00 -16.16
N GLY A 63 25.39 -7.50 -15.45
CA GLY A 63 25.43 -8.91 -15.03
C GLY A 63 24.27 -9.28 -14.11
N TYR A 64 23.79 -8.33 -13.30
CA TYR A 64 22.57 -8.50 -12.51
C TYR A 64 21.33 -8.77 -13.37
N VAL A 65 21.30 -8.24 -14.60
CA VAL A 65 20.19 -8.47 -15.53
C VAL A 65 20.28 -9.87 -16.12
N ALA A 66 21.49 -10.28 -16.54
CA ALA A 66 21.75 -11.58 -17.14
C ALA A 66 21.51 -12.75 -16.16
N ASP A 67 21.92 -12.60 -14.89
CA ASP A 67 21.76 -13.64 -13.85
C ASP A 67 20.30 -13.84 -13.40
N ARG A 68 19.41 -12.88 -13.68
CA ARG A 68 18.03 -12.84 -13.16
C ARG A 68 16.97 -13.00 -14.25
N GLU A 69 17.38 -13.24 -15.50
CA GLU A 69 16.49 -13.45 -16.66
C GLU A 69 15.33 -12.44 -16.69
N PHE A 70 15.62 -11.15 -16.49
CA PHE A 70 14.55 -10.15 -16.55
C PHE A 70 13.94 -10.13 -17.95
N ASP A 71 12.63 -10.13 -17.99
CA ASP A 71 11.85 -9.90 -19.20
C ASP A 71 12.26 -8.58 -19.88
N ASP A 72 12.16 -8.53 -21.21
CA ASP A 72 12.55 -7.39 -22.04
C ASP A 72 11.78 -6.12 -21.64
N ALA A 73 10.57 -6.27 -21.11
CA ALA A 73 9.77 -5.18 -20.55
C ALA A 73 10.46 -4.51 -19.35
N PHE A 74 11.02 -5.30 -18.42
CA PHE A 74 11.72 -4.77 -17.24
C PHE A 74 13.00 -4.03 -17.61
N LEU A 75 13.70 -4.50 -18.63
CA LEU A 75 14.88 -3.84 -19.15
C LEU A 75 14.56 -2.43 -19.67
N ARG A 76 13.47 -2.30 -20.41
CA ARG A 76 12.98 -0.99 -20.89
C ARG A 76 12.65 -0.06 -19.74
N TYR A 77 12.01 -0.55 -18.68
CA TYR A 77 11.69 0.27 -17.50
C TYR A 77 12.94 0.79 -16.78
N LEU A 78 13.95 -0.06 -16.59
CA LEU A 78 15.22 0.35 -15.98
C LEU A 78 15.99 1.35 -16.84
N GLN A 79 15.88 1.22 -18.17
CA GLN A 79 16.50 2.14 -19.11
C GLN A 79 15.81 3.51 -19.12
N LEU A 80 14.47 3.55 -19.14
CA LEU A 80 13.67 4.79 -19.04
C LEU A 80 13.92 5.53 -17.73
N ALA A 81 14.12 4.80 -16.63
CA ALA A 81 14.46 5.38 -15.32
C ALA A 81 15.92 5.88 -15.24
N GLY A 82 16.72 5.76 -16.30
CA GLY A 82 18.15 6.12 -16.32
C GLY A 82 19.03 5.21 -15.44
N HIS A 83 18.49 4.09 -14.97
CA HIS A 83 19.14 3.24 -14.00
C HIS A 83 20.32 2.47 -14.61
N THR A 84 20.18 2.02 -15.85
CA THR A 84 21.24 1.35 -16.63
C THR A 84 22.47 2.25 -16.82
N GLN A 85 22.27 3.52 -17.19
CA GLN A 85 23.37 4.47 -17.40
C GLN A 85 24.12 4.78 -16.10
N SER A 86 23.38 4.90 -14.98
CA SER A 86 24.00 5.07 -13.67
C SER A 86 24.80 3.81 -13.24
N GLY A 87 24.32 2.62 -13.60
CA GLY A 87 25.03 1.36 -13.39
C GLY A 87 26.35 1.30 -14.15
N ILE A 88 26.36 1.62 -15.45
CA ILE A 88 27.58 1.63 -16.25
C ILE A 88 28.65 2.58 -15.66
N ARG A 89 28.27 3.76 -15.17
CA ARG A 89 29.22 4.66 -14.50
C ARG A 89 29.79 4.06 -13.21
N LEU A 90 28.94 3.39 -12.44
CA LEU A 90 29.31 2.79 -11.18
C LEU A 90 30.16 1.53 -11.36
N SER A 91 30.01 0.78 -12.46
CA SER A 91 30.86 -0.37 -12.77
C SER A 91 32.32 0.05 -13.01
N TRP A 92 32.56 1.19 -13.67
CA TRP A 92 33.90 1.76 -13.81
C TRP A 92 34.54 2.09 -12.45
N LEU A 93 33.77 2.66 -11.52
CA LEU A 93 34.24 2.94 -10.16
C LEU A 93 34.55 1.65 -9.39
N CYS A 94 33.73 0.61 -9.55
CA CYS A 94 33.98 -0.71 -8.95
C CYS A 94 35.23 -1.37 -9.53
N ALA A 95 35.43 -1.32 -10.84
CA ALA A 95 36.63 -1.82 -11.50
C ALA A 95 37.88 -1.08 -11.01
N PHE A 96 37.83 0.24 -10.92
CA PHE A 96 38.91 1.04 -10.35
C PHE A 96 39.19 0.68 -8.89
N SER A 97 38.15 0.46 -8.08
CA SER A 97 38.29 -0.03 -6.70
C SER A 97 38.96 -1.41 -6.62
N SER A 98 38.69 -2.30 -7.59
CA SER A 98 39.34 -3.61 -7.67
C SER A 98 40.83 -3.45 -7.96
N VAL A 99 41.20 -2.61 -8.94
CA VAL A 99 42.61 -2.30 -9.25
C VAL A 99 43.33 -1.69 -8.04
N LEU A 100 42.71 -0.73 -7.35
CA LEU A 100 43.26 -0.15 -6.11
C LEU A 100 43.46 -1.20 -5.01
N SER A 101 42.55 -2.17 -4.89
CA SER A 101 42.67 -3.25 -3.90
C SER A 101 43.80 -4.22 -4.24
N VAL A 102 44.02 -4.51 -5.53
CA VAL A 102 45.18 -5.28 -6.01
C VAL A 102 46.49 -4.51 -5.75
N LEU A 103 46.53 -3.21 -6.03
CA LEU A 103 47.68 -2.37 -5.71
C LEU A 103 47.97 -2.36 -4.21
N ALA A 104 46.94 -2.25 -3.37
CA ALA A 104 47.07 -2.34 -1.91
C ALA A 104 47.61 -3.71 -1.46
N MET A 105 47.18 -4.80 -2.11
CA MET A 105 47.69 -6.15 -1.86
C MET A 105 49.20 -6.25 -2.15
N ILE A 106 49.68 -5.70 -3.28
CA ILE A 106 51.11 -5.67 -3.64
C ILE A 106 51.88 -4.78 -2.65
N CYS A 107 51.34 -3.59 -2.36
CA CYS A 107 51.91 -2.62 -1.44
C CYS A 107 52.03 -3.14 0.01
N ALA A 108 51.14 -4.05 0.43
CA ALA A 108 51.18 -4.68 1.74
C ALA A 108 52.47 -5.48 1.98
N VAL A 109 53.12 -5.97 0.93
CA VAL A 109 54.38 -6.73 1.00
C VAL A 109 55.60 -5.82 1.18
N MET A 110 55.54 -4.57 0.70
CA MET A 110 56.70 -3.66 0.62
C MET A 110 57.07 -2.96 1.94
N ARG A 111 56.21 -3.00 2.96
CA ARG A 111 56.46 -2.53 4.36
C ARG A 111 57.06 -1.11 4.46
N LYS A 112 56.50 -0.13 3.75
CA LYS A 112 56.91 1.29 3.81
C LYS A 112 55.76 2.16 4.33
N ALA A 113 56.07 3.31 4.94
CA ALA A 113 55.03 4.21 5.47
C ALA A 113 54.04 4.69 4.39
N PHE A 114 54.52 4.93 3.15
CA PHE A 114 53.64 5.34 2.05
C PHE A 114 52.70 4.20 1.61
N THR A 115 53.13 2.93 1.69
CA THR A 115 52.32 1.78 1.25
C THR A 115 51.13 1.55 2.18
N PHE A 116 51.29 1.87 3.46
CA PHE A 116 50.19 1.86 4.43
C PHE A 116 49.11 2.90 4.10
N ARG A 117 49.50 4.11 3.65
CA ARG A 117 48.53 5.15 3.22
C ARG A 117 47.74 4.70 1.99
N ILE A 118 48.40 4.00 1.06
CA ILE A 118 47.73 3.41 -0.11
C ILE A 118 46.69 2.37 0.32
N MET A 119 47.01 1.50 1.29
CA MET A 119 46.05 0.52 1.83
C MET A 119 44.84 1.18 2.49
N GLN A 120 45.05 2.27 3.24
CA GLN A 120 43.96 3.05 3.84
C GLN A 120 43.07 3.71 2.77
N ALA A 121 43.68 4.30 1.75
CA ALA A 121 42.96 4.93 0.64
C ALA A 121 42.15 3.89 -0.16
N ALA A 122 42.75 2.73 -0.47
CA ALA A 122 42.07 1.65 -1.17
C ALA A 122 40.87 1.10 -0.38
N TRP A 123 41.02 0.90 0.93
CA TRP A 123 39.91 0.51 1.79
C TRP A 123 38.80 1.55 1.83
N ALA A 124 39.14 2.83 2.02
CA ALA A 124 38.16 3.92 2.10
C ALA A 124 37.38 4.06 0.79
N PHE A 125 38.08 3.94 -0.34
CA PHE A 125 37.47 3.96 -1.67
C PHE A 125 36.54 2.76 -1.88
N PHE A 126 36.97 1.54 -1.51
CA PHE A 126 36.11 0.36 -1.55
C PHE A 126 34.84 0.54 -0.71
N ALA A 127 34.96 1.05 0.52
CA ALA A 127 33.81 1.25 1.40
C ALA A 127 32.82 2.28 0.81
N ALA A 128 33.32 3.36 0.23
CA ALA A 128 32.49 4.38 -0.43
C ALA A 128 31.77 3.81 -1.66
N VAL A 129 32.51 3.18 -2.58
CA VAL A 129 31.95 2.59 -3.80
C VAL A 129 30.97 1.46 -3.46
N GLY A 130 31.32 0.59 -2.51
CA GLY A 130 30.43 -0.48 -2.04
C GLY A 130 29.11 0.05 -1.46
N SER A 131 29.15 1.17 -0.73
CA SER A 131 27.94 1.82 -0.21
C SER A 131 27.07 2.39 -1.33
N ILE A 132 27.68 3.03 -2.33
CA ILE A 132 26.96 3.57 -3.49
C ILE A 132 26.34 2.42 -4.31
N SER A 133 27.08 1.33 -4.54
CA SER A 133 26.59 0.13 -5.23
C SER A 133 25.46 -0.55 -4.48
N PHE A 134 25.53 -0.62 -3.16
CA PHE A 134 24.45 -1.12 -2.33
C PHE A 134 23.17 -0.26 -2.49
N ILE A 135 23.29 1.06 -2.37
CA ILE A 135 22.15 1.98 -2.56
C ILE A 135 21.57 1.86 -3.98
N TRP A 136 22.43 1.71 -4.98
CA TRP A 136 22.02 1.54 -6.37
C TRP A 136 21.19 0.27 -6.56
N LEU A 137 21.68 -0.89 -6.08
CA LEU A 137 20.97 -2.17 -6.16
C LEU A 137 19.59 -2.13 -5.47
N MET A 138 19.49 -1.43 -4.34
CA MET A 138 18.24 -1.33 -3.58
C MET A 138 17.13 -0.54 -4.31
N LYS A 139 17.49 0.30 -5.29
CA LYS A 139 16.53 1.07 -6.09
C LYS A 139 15.88 0.26 -7.21
N VAL A 140 16.46 -0.86 -7.63
CA VAL A 140 15.95 -1.69 -8.73
C VAL A 140 14.51 -2.16 -8.45
N GLY A 141 14.29 -2.82 -7.31
CA GLY A 141 12.99 -3.41 -6.96
C GLY A 141 11.84 -2.38 -6.90
N PRO A 142 12.01 -1.22 -6.25
CA PRO A 142 11.03 -0.14 -6.27
C PRO A 142 10.73 0.40 -7.67
N ILE A 143 11.75 0.58 -8.52
CA ILE A 143 11.56 1.06 -9.90
C ILE A 143 10.70 0.06 -10.69
N LEU A 144 11.04 -1.23 -10.64
CA LEU A 144 10.29 -2.27 -11.35
C LEU A 144 8.85 -2.40 -10.86
N LEU A 145 8.63 -2.39 -9.53
CA LEU A 145 7.28 -2.44 -8.95
C LEU A 145 6.44 -1.21 -9.36
N SER A 146 7.06 -0.02 -9.41
CA SER A 146 6.36 1.20 -9.81
C SER A 146 6.02 1.24 -11.30
N ALA A 147 6.79 0.53 -12.12
CA ALA A 147 6.56 0.46 -13.55
C ALA A 147 5.46 -0.54 -13.91
N ASP A 148 5.52 -1.76 -13.36
CA ASP A 148 4.47 -2.76 -13.51
C ASP A 148 4.43 -3.71 -12.30
N HIS A 149 3.43 -3.52 -11.44
CA HIS A 149 3.23 -4.33 -10.25
C HIS A 149 2.64 -5.72 -10.53
N LYS A 150 2.01 -5.94 -11.70
CA LYS A 150 1.47 -7.25 -12.10
C LYS A 150 2.62 -8.15 -12.54
N ALA A 151 3.52 -7.61 -13.36
CA ALA A 151 4.71 -8.33 -13.80
C ALA A 151 5.75 -8.48 -12.68
N PHE A 152 5.95 -7.45 -11.84
CA PHE A 152 6.91 -7.47 -10.74
C PHE A 152 6.22 -7.39 -9.35
N PRO A 153 5.76 -8.52 -8.79
CA PRO A 153 5.00 -8.52 -7.54
C PRO A 153 5.87 -8.14 -6.34
N SER A 154 5.21 -7.68 -5.26
CA SER A 154 5.88 -7.26 -4.02
C SER A 154 6.71 -8.37 -3.36
N SER A 155 6.38 -9.65 -3.59
CA SER A 155 7.18 -10.79 -3.11
C SER A 155 8.56 -10.85 -3.76
N MET A 156 8.64 -10.68 -5.09
CA MET A 156 9.91 -10.65 -5.83
C MET A 156 10.76 -9.46 -5.43
N ARG A 157 10.13 -8.28 -5.21
CA ARG A 157 10.82 -7.13 -4.63
C ARG A 157 11.44 -7.48 -3.28
N ASN A 158 10.66 -8.09 -2.39
CA ASN A 158 11.14 -8.44 -1.05
C ASN A 158 12.25 -9.48 -1.11
N GLU A 159 12.17 -10.47 -2.00
CA GLU A 159 13.22 -11.47 -2.20
C GLU A 159 14.52 -10.83 -2.68
N GLN A 160 14.47 -9.97 -3.70
CA GLN A 160 15.63 -9.19 -4.16
C GLN A 160 16.23 -8.37 -3.02
N TRP A 161 15.38 -7.68 -2.24
CA TRP A 161 15.81 -6.91 -1.08
C TRP A 161 16.52 -7.78 -0.04
N THR A 162 15.96 -8.94 0.30
CA THR A 162 16.57 -9.86 1.28
C THR A 162 17.91 -10.40 0.80
N GLY A 163 18.02 -10.74 -0.49
CA GLY A 163 19.28 -11.18 -1.08
C GLY A 163 20.36 -10.10 -1.04
N ILE A 164 20.02 -8.88 -1.46
CA ILE A 164 20.96 -7.73 -1.46
C ILE A 164 21.40 -7.41 -0.02
N LEU A 165 20.49 -7.42 0.95
CA LEU A 165 20.80 -7.16 2.35
C LEU A 165 21.71 -8.23 2.96
N PHE A 166 21.43 -9.51 2.71
CA PHE A 166 22.21 -10.61 3.26
C PHE A 166 23.66 -10.56 2.78
N TRP A 167 23.86 -10.47 1.46
CA TRP A 167 25.20 -10.38 0.88
C TRP A 167 25.89 -9.05 1.20
N GLY A 168 25.14 -7.94 1.20
CA GLY A 168 25.64 -6.62 1.59
C GLY A 168 26.17 -6.58 3.03
N LEU A 169 25.49 -7.26 3.96
CA LEU A 169 25.94 -7.38 5.35
C LEU A 169 27.27 -8.13 5.44
N ILE A 170 27.41 -9.25 4.73
CA ILE A 170 28.64 -10.06 4.74
C ILE A 170 29.82 -9.23 4.21
N ILE A 171 29.62 -8.51 3.10
CA ILE A 171 30.64 -7.64 2.50
C ILE A 171 31.01 -6.49 3.45
N ALA A 172 30.02 -5.86 4.09
CA ALA A 172 30.25 -4.79 5.05
C ALA A 172 31.03 -5.27 6.28
N LEU A 173 30.68 -6.44 6.83
CA LEU A 173 31.40 -7.05 7.96
C LEU A 173 32.86 -7.35 7.59
N TRP A 174 33.12 -7.84 6.38
CA TRP A 174 34.49 -8.05 5.90
C TRP A 174 35.27 -6.74 5.80
N ALA A 175 34.69 -5.70 5.20
CA ALA A 175 35.31 -4.38 5.09
C ALA A 175 35.60 -3.78 6.48
N VAL A 176 34.69 -3.93 7.45
CA VAL A 176 34.93 -3.50 8.85
C VAL A 176 36.05 -4.30 9.49
N GLY A 177 36.15 -5.61 9.24
CA GLY A 177 37.26 -6.43 9.70
C GLY A 177 38.61 -5.92 9.20
N VAL A 178 38.70 -5.56 7.91
CA VAL A 178 39.90 -4.95 7.32
C VAL A 178 40.20 -3.58 7.93
N LEU A 179 39.19 -2.75 8.19
CA LEU A 179 39.36 -1.47 8.89
C LEU A 179 39.98 -1.65 10.28
N ILE A 180 39.39 -2.54 11.09
CA ILE A 180 39.88 -2.82 12.45
C ILE A 180 41.35 -3.25 12.38
N ALA A 181 41.70 -4.09 11.41
CA ALA A 181 43.05 -4.54 11.20
C ALA A 181 44.00 -3.38 10.79
N LEU A 182 43.57 -2.45 9.93
CA LEU A 182 44.31 -1.21 9.60
C LEU A 182 44.43 -0.23 10.78
N LEU A 183 43.57 -0.35 11.79
CA LEU A 183 43.64 0.47 13.00
C LEU A 183 44.58 -0.12 14.07
N GLN A 184 45.04 -1.37 13.93
CA GLN A 184 45.92 -2.00 14.92
C GLN A 184 47.31 -1.35 14.97
N ARG A 185 47.85 -1.23 16.18
CA ARG A 185 49.14 -0.58 16.46
C ARG A 185 50.32 -1.46 16.05
N SER A 186 50.23 -2.76 16.28
CA SER A 186 51.19 -3.77 15.81
C SER A 186 51.52 -3.60 14.31
N LEU A 187 50.49 -3.37 13.50
CA LEU A 187 50.62 -3.15 12.07
C LEU A 187 51.34 -1.85 11.73
N ARG A 188 50.97 -0.72 12.37
CA ARG A 188 51.60 0.58 12.11
C ARG A 188 53.10 0.58 12.42
N ARG A 189 53.50 -0.15 13.48
CA ARG A 189 54.92 -0.36 13.83
C ARG A 189 55.69 -1.09 12.72
N GLU A 190 55.10 -2.13 12.13
CA GLU A 190 55.74 -2.92 11.07
C GLU A 190 55.91 -2.12 9.76
N PHE A 191 55.06 -1.12 9.51
CA PHE A 191 55.16 -0.19 8.38
C PHE A 191 55.99 1.09 8.69
N LYS A 192 56.76 1.08 9.79
CA LYS A 192 57.68 2.16 10.21
C LYS A 192 57.00 3.50 10.54
N LEU A 193 55.74 3.51 10.95
CA LEU A 193 55.00 4.71 11.40
C LEU A 193 55.22 5.00 12.90
N TYR A 194 56.48 5.18 13.31
CA TYR A 194 56.89 5.28 14.72
C TYR A 194 56.46 6.59 15.44
N SER A 195 55.91 7.58 14.73
CA SER A 195 55.71 8.95 15.25
C SER A 195 54.26 9.36 15.54
N GLU A 196 53.24 8.52 15.32
CA GLU A 196 51.86 8.90 15.65
C GLU A 196 51.56 8.77 17.16
N PRO A 197 50.90 9.76 17.80
CA PRO A 197 50.63 9.75 19.24
C PRO A 197 49.76 8.56 19.66
N VAL A 198 50.04 8.05 20.87
CA VAL A 198 49.48 6.83 21.50
C VAL A 198 47.96 6.87 21.72
N THR A 199 47.29 7.97 21.39
CA THR A 199 45.86 8.22 21.66
C THR A 199 44.89 7.44 20.75
N ARG A 200 45.38 6.62 19.81
CA ARG A 200 44.56 5.81 18.87
C ARG A 200 44.55 4.29 19.17
N ASP A 201 44.59 3.89 20.44
CA ASP A 201 44.52 2.47 20.88
C ASP A 201 43.12 1.81 20.75
N ALA A 202 42.17 2.43 20.04
CA ALA A 202 40.80 1.92 19.91
C ALA A 202 40.74 0.51 19.28
N GLY A 203 41.60 0.22 18.29
CA GLY A 203 41.62 -1.07 17.60
C GLY A 203 42.11 -2.22 18.47
N GLU A 204 43.16 -2.01 19.26
CA GLU A 204 43.69 -3.03 20.18
C GLU A 204 42.71 -3.28 21.32
N LYS A 205 42.13 -2.23 21.91
CA LYS A 205 41.10 -2.36 22.95
C LYS A 205 39.87 -3.13 22.46
N VAL A 206 39.40 -2.88 21.24
CA VAL A 206 38.24 -3.62 20.67
C VAL A 206 38.56 -5.11 20.50
N VAL A 207 39.74 -5.43 19.94
CA VAL A 207 40.13 -6.83 19.68
C VAL A 207 40.40 -7.58 20.98
N GLU A 208 41.05 -6.96 21.96
CA GLU A 208 41.28 -7.54 23.29
C GLU A 208 39.96 -7.78 24.03
N THR A 209 39.04 -6.81 23.98
CA THR A 209 37.70 -6.93 24.59
C THR A 209 36.87 -8.08 23.98
N MET A 210 37.06 -8.39 22.68
CA MET A 210 36.41 -9.52 22.01
C MET A 210 37.05 -10.89 22.34
N LYS A 211 38.35 -10.91 22.69
CA LYS A 211 39.12 -12.15 22.90
C LYS A 211 39.00 -12.74 24.30
N THR A 212 38.80 -11.91 25.33
CA THR A 212 38.84 -12.36 26.73
C THR A 212 37.50 -12.14 27.43
N THR A 213 37.15 -13.02 28.39
CA THR A 213 36.09 -12.75 29.39
C THR A 213 36.52 -11.68 30.39
N VAL A 214 37.83 -11.48 30.57
CA VAL A 214 38.42 -10.49 31.48
C VAL A 214 38.76 -9.21 30.70
N GLY A 215 37.92 -8.19 30.83
CA GLY A 215 38.11 -6.86 30.24
C GLY A 215 37.12 -5.89 30.87
N ASP A 216 37.34 -4.58 30.75
CA ASP A 216 36.53 -3.55 31.42
C ASP A 216 35.04 -3.75 31.11
N ARG A 217 34.26 -4.07 32.16
CA ARG A 217 32.85 -4.44 32.07
C ARG A 217 32.01 -3.31 31.48
N ARG A 218 32.37 -2.05 31.74
CA ARG A 218 31.69 -0.87 31.17
C ARG A 218 31.91 -0.74 29.66
N TRP A 219 33.13 -1.03 29.21
CA TRP A 219 33.45 -0.98 27.78
C TRP A 219 32.75 -2.10 26.99
N LYS A 220 32.69 -3.31 27.57
CA LYS A 220 31.91 -4.43 27.02
C LYS A 220 30.43 -4.10 26.89
N SER A 221 29.82 -3.59 27.96
CA SER A 221 28.43 -3.15 27.90
C SER A 221 28.24 -2.08 26.83
N SER A 222 29.14 -1.10 26.72
CA SER A 222 29.05 -0.05 25.70
C SER A 222 29.14 -0.61 24.27
N ILE A 223 30.00 -1.60 24.02
CA ILE A 223 30.08 -2.26 22.71
C ILE A 223 28.81 -3.05 22.41
N TYR A 224 28.30 -3.82 23.38
CA TYR A 224 27.03 -4.53 23.18
C TYR A 224 25.88 -3.56 22.96
N TYR A 225 25.77 -2.47 23.73
CA TYR A 225 24.78 -1.42 23.50
C TYR A 225 24.96 -0.75 22.13
N ALA A 226 26.18 -0.50 21.68
CA ALA A 226 26.43 0.08 20.37
C ALA A 226 26.04 -0.88 19.24
N ILE A 227 26.37 -2.17 19.36
CA ILE A 227 25.97 -3.20 18.39
C ILE A 227 24.44 -3.34 18.40
N THR A 228 23.82 -3.51 19.55
CA THR A 228 22.37 -3.62 19.68
C THR A 228 21.66 -2.38 19.15
N ALA A 229 22.14 -1.17 19.49
CA ALA A 229 21.61 0.08 18.95
C ALA A 229 21.80 0.16 17.44
N PHE A 230 22.94 -0.27 16.89
CA PHE A 230 23.17 -0.34 15.45
C PHE A 230 22.18 -1.29 14.77
N PHE A 231 21.99 -2.50 15.30
CA PHE A 231 20.98 -3.43 14.81
C PHE A 231 19.56 -2.87 14.97
N PHE A 232 19.25 -2.16 16.05
CA PHE A 232 17.93 -1.55 16.27
C PHE A 232 17.70 -0.32 15.38
N ILE A 233 18.72 0.46 15.06
CA ILE A 233 18.62 1.58 14.11
C ILE A 233 18.48 1.03 12.68
N LEU A 234 19.21 -0.04 12.34
CA LEU A 234 19.19 -0.64 11.02
C LEU A 234 17.90 -1.46 10.76
N PHE A 235 17.50 -2.28 11.72
CA PHE A 235 16.37 -3.21 11.59
C PHE A 235 15.13 -2.81 12.39
N GLY A 236 15.23 -1.95 13.41
CA GLY A 236 14.09 -1.53 14.23
C GLY A 236 13.01 -0.78 13.44
N PRO A 237 13.35 0.20 12.57
CA PRO A 237 12.38 0.77 11.65
C PRO A 237 11.72 -0.32 10.79
N TYR A 238 12.49 -1.27 10.26
CA TYR A 238 11.96 -2.35 9.42
C TYR A 238 11.03 -3.31 10.20
N LEU A 239 11.39 -3.68 11.43
CA LEU A 239 10.55 -4.48 12.32
C LEU A 239 9.25 -3.74 12.67
N MET A 240 9.29 -2.41 12.81
CA MET A 240 8.10 -1.58 13.01
C MET A 240 7.28 -1.41 11.73
N PHE A 241 7.90 -1.29 10.55
CA PHE A 241 7.19 -1.21 9.26
C PHE A 241 6.59 -2.57 8.84
N MET A 242 7.20 -3.69 9.24
CA MET A 242 6.66 -5.04 9.07
C MET A 242 5.40 -5.30 9.92
N TRP A 243 5.09 -4.42 10.89
CA TRP A 243 3.83 -4.46 11.64
C TRP A 243 2.62 -3.87 10.91
N GLY A 244 2.74 -3.70 9.59
CA GLY A 244 1.58 -3.78 8.71
C GLY A 244 0.60 -2.64 8.81
N TRP A 245 1.02 -1.49 9.34
CA TRP A 245 0.19 -0.28 9.37
C TRP A 245 -0.07 0.22 7.95
N GLU A 246 -1.34 0.48 7.65
CA GLU A 246 -1.74 1.08 6.40
C GLU A 246 -1.49 2.58 6.43
N GLU A 247 -1.17 3.16 5.27
CA GLU A 247 -1.02 4.61 5.16
C GLU A 247 -2.34 5.30 5.56
N PRO A 248 -2.32 6.26 6.50
CA PRO A 248 -3.53 6.90 7.00
C PRO A 248 -4.32 7.53 5.84
N TYR A 249 -5.63 7.33 5.85
CA TYR A 249 -6.49 8.02 4.89
C TYR A 249 -6.54 9.51 5.21
N GLY A 250 -6.14 10.33 4.25
CA GLY A 250 -6.23 11.77 4.36
C GLY A 250 -7.68 12.22 4.22
N LEU A 251 -8.20 12.85 5.28
CA LEU A 251 -9.59 13.30 5.33
C LEU A 251 -9.64 14.81 5.13
N PRO A 252 -10.61 15.33 4.35
CA PRO A 252 -10.83 16.76 4.21
C PRO A 252 -11.14 17.39 5.57
N LYS A 253 -10.52 18.52 5.91
CA LYS A 253 -10.90 19.32 7.08
C LYS A 253 -12.02 20.26 6.63
N GLY A 254 -13.26 19.86 6.92
CA GLY A 254 -14.48 20.53 6.48
C GLY A 254 -15.31 21.11 7.62
N GLY A 255 -14.83 22.17 8.27
CA GLY A 255 -15.60 22.89 9.30
C GLY A 255 -16.41 24.03 8.68
N GLY A 256 -17.62 23.75 8.23
CA GLY A 256 -18.53 24.77 7.71
C GLY A 256 -19.97 24.32 7.77
N GLN A 257 -20.85 25.15 8.33
CA GLN A 257 -22.28 24.92 8.34
C GLN A 257 -22.79 24.82 6.90
N GLN A 258 -23.31 23.65 6.52
CA GLN A 258 -23.93 23.46 5.21
C GLN A 258 -25.17 24.35 5.13
N VAL A 259 -25.15 25.36 4.27
CA VAL A 259 -26.37 26.10 3.91
C VAL A 259 -27.18 25.18 3.00
N PHE A 260 -28.21 24.57 3.58
CA PHE A 260 -29.12 23.69 2.85
C PHE A 260 -30.10 24.53 2.02
N GLU A 261 -29.93 24.54 0.70
CA GLU A 261 -31.00 24.99 -0.18
C GLU A 261 -32.10 23.91 -0.17
N GLN A 262 -33.28 24.27 0.33
CA GLN A 262 -34.42 23.36 0.41
C GLN A 262 -34.98 23.15 -1.01
N VAL A 263 -35.04 21.88 -1.46
CA VAL A 263 -35.77 21.52 -2.68
C VAL A 263 -37.25 21.84 -2.46
N LYS A 264 -37.80 22.79 -3.21
CA LYS A 264 -39.25 23.07 -3.18
C LYS A 264 -39.97 21.97 -3.95
N VAL A 265 -40.72 21.12 -3.24
CA VAL A 265 -41.64 20.15 -3.85
C VAL A 265 -42.71 20.91 -4.63
N LYS A 266 -42.69 20.78 -5.97
CA LYS A 266 -43.74 21.33 -6.82
C LYS A 266 -44.85 20.29 -6.94
N LYS A 267 -45.72 20.23 -5.92
CA LYS A 267 -46.93 19.38 -5.97
C LYS A 267 -47.71 19.66 -7.24
N ILE A 268 -48.07 18.62 -7.99
CA ILE A 268 -48.97 18.75 -9.14
C ILE A 268 -50.29 19.32 -8.61
N LYS A 269 -50.78 20.42 -9.20
CA LYS A 269 -52.14 20.90 -8.92
C LYS A 269 -53.11 19.83 -9.40
N LYS A 270 -53.69 19.06 -8.48
CA LYS A 270 -54.78 18.11 -8.78
C LYS A 270 -55.82 18.81 -9.67
N LYS A 271 -56.12 18.24 -10.84
CA LYS A 271 -57.21 18.74 -11.70
C LYS A 271 -58.47 18.77 -10.84
N LYS A 272 -59.18 19.90 -10.82
CA LYS A 272 -60.47 19.98 -10.10
C LYS A 272 -61.38 18.90 -10.69
N PRO A 273 -62.10 18.12 -9.85
CA PRO A 273 -63.02 17.12 -10.37
C PRO A 273 -64.00 17.82 -11.32
N LYS A 274 -64.09 17.33 -12.57
CA LYS A 274 -65.07 17.84 -13.52
C LYS A 274 -66.44 17.58 -12.92
N LYS A 275 -67.26 18.62 -12.76
CA LYS A 275 -68.67 18.46 -12.39
C LYS A 275 -69.37 17.86 -13.61
N LEU A 276 -69.50 16.54 -13.64
CA LEU A 276 -70.21 15.84 -14.70
C LEU A 276 -71.71 16.03 -14.46
N THR A 277 -72.36 16.83 -15.30
CA THR A 277 -73.81 16.93 -15.34
C THR A 277 -74.33 15.75 -16.16
N VAL A 278 -74.86 14.73 -15.49
CA VAL A 278 -75.37 13.52 -16.15
C VAL A 278 -76.86 13.71 -16.44
N ASN A 279 -77.29 13.35 -17.65
CA ASN A 279 -78.71 13.29 -17.99
C ASN A 279 -79.36 12.14 -17.18
N PRO A 280 -80.43 12.37 -16.39
CA PRO A 280 -81.06 11.32 -15.59
C PRO A 280 -81.56 10.11 -16.40
N TRP A 281 -81.76 10.28 -17.71
CA TRP A 281 -82.34 9.27 -18.59
C TRP A 281 -81.33 8.62 -19.54
N SER A 282 -80.03 8.95 -19.45
CA SER A 282 -79.01 8.23 -20.22
C SER A 282 -78.64 6.91 -19.55
N PRO A 283 -78.50 5.79 -20.29
CA PRO A 283 -77.96 4.56 -19.73
C PRO A 283 -76.56 4.82 -19.16
N TYR A 284 -76.33 4.50 -17.89
CA TYR A 284 -75.03 4.62 -17.25
C TYR A 284 -74.21 3.36 -17.52
N ILE A 285 -73.07 3.51 -18.18
CA ILE A 285 -72.03 2.48 -18.20
C ILE A 285 -71.17 2.75 -16.97
N LEU A 286 -71.44 2.02 -15.89
CA LEU A 286 -70.52 1.95 -14.75
C LEU A 286 -69.39 1.01 -15.14
N GLU A 287 -68.39 1.55 -15.83
CA GLU A 287 -67.13 0.85 -16.02
C GLU A 287 -66.51 0.68 -14.63
N ARG A 288 -66.65 -0.53 -14.07
CA ARG A 288 -65.95 -0.89 -12.85
C ARG A 288 -64.52 -1.15 -13.28
N MET A 289 -63.60 -0.31 -12.82
CA MET A 289 -62.18 -0.58 -12.97
C MET A 289 -61.89 -1.95 -12.39
N ASP A 290 -61.30 -2.82 -13.21
CA ASP A 290 -60.76 -4.07 -12.73
C ASP A 290 -59.48 -3.76 -11.94
N ILE A 291 -59.37 -4.29 -10.71
CA ILE A 291 -58.24 -3.98 -9.82
C ILE A 291 -56.92 -4.50 -10.42
N ASP A 292 -57.02 -5.48 -11.31
CA ASP A 292 -55.89 -6.13 -11.97
C ASP A 292 -55.53 -5.50 -13.34
N ASP A 293 -56.20 -4.42 -13.74
CA ASP A 293 -55.84 -3.70 -14.97
C ASP A 293 -54.56 -2.88 -14.78
N VAL A 294 -53.48 -3.43 -15.33
CA VAL A 294 -52.11 -2.88 -15.23
C VAL A 294 -52.01 -1.49 -15.88
N VAL A 295 -52.86 -1.16 -16.86
CA VAL A 295 -52.83 0.13 -17.54
C VAL A 295 -53.35 1.23 -16.61
N THR A 296 -54.50 0.99 -15.97
CA THR A 296 -55.09 1.96 -15.03
C THR A 296 -54.26 2.13 -13.76
N LEU A 297 -53.59 1.10 -13.26
CA LEU A 297 -52.63 1.24 -12.15
C LEU A 297 -51.43 2.11 -12.54
N LYS A 298 -50.89 1.95 -13.75
CA LYS A 298 -49.80 2.80 -14.26
C LYS A 298 -50.23 4.25 -14.42
N GLU A 299 -51.43 4.48 -14.95
CA GLU A 299 -52.00 5.83 -15.06
C GLU A 299 -52.21 6.45 -13.66
N LEU A 300 -52.71 5.68 -12.70
CA LEU A 300 -52.89 6.14 -11.32
C LEU A 300 -51.53 6.47 -10.66
N GLU A 301 -50.50 5.65 -10.87
CA GLU A 301 -49.14 5.92 -10.41
C GLU A 301 -48.57 7.18 -11.06
N GLU A 302 -48.76 7.39 -12.36
CA GLU A 302 -48.33 8.60 -13.06
C GLU A 302 -49.06 9.85 -12.55
N GLU A 303 -50.38 9.76 -12.30
CA GLU A 303 -51.17 10.86 -11.77
C GLU A 303 -50.88 11.17 -10.28
N THR A 304 -50.40 10.19 -9.52
CA THR A 304 -50.07 10.34 -8.09
C THR A 304 -48.60 10.69 -7.83
N LYS A 305 -47.71 10.54 -8.82
CA LYS A 305 -46.29 10.93 -8.70
C LYS A 305 -46.12 12.43 -8.50
N ASP A 306 -45.60 12.81 -7.33
CA ASP A 306 -45.09 14.15 -7.09
C ASP A 306 -43.87 14.41 -8.00
N THR A 307 -43.94 15.41 -8.88
CA THR A 307 -42.81 15.78 -9.75
C THR A 307 -41.85 16.70 -9.01
N TYR A 308 -40.60 16.26 -8.86
CA TYR A 308 -39.53 17.05 -8.27
C TYR A 308 -38.84 17.84 -9.38
N ALA A 309 -39.09 19.15 -9.44
CA ALA A 309 -38.28 20.03 -10.28
C ALA A 309 -37.01 20.42 -9.50
N ALA A 310 -35.90 19.74 -9.78
CA ALA A 310 -34.59 20.25 -9.39
C ALA A 310 -34.34 21.53 -10.21
N GLN A 311 -34.16 22.68 -9.53
CA GLN A 311 -33.46 23.78 -10.20
C GLN A 311 -32.02 23.32 -10.40
N ASN A 312 -31.70 22.89 -11.62
CA ASN A 312 -30.33 22.64 -12.06
C ASN A 312 -29.58 23.97 -12.20
N SER A 313 -29.45 24.72 -11.11
CA SER A 313 -28.36 25.67 -10.93
C SER A 313 -27.32 24.97 -10.08
N ALA A 314 -26.48 24.15 -10.72
CA ALA A 314 -25.20 23.75 -10.17
C ALA A 314 -24.31 25.01 -10.04
N GLN A 315 -24.68 25.91 -9.15
CA GLN A 315 -23.86 27.03 -8.77
C GLN A 315 -22.92 26.51 -7.69
N LYS A 316 -21.62 26.56 -7.95
CA LYS A 316 -20.53 26.24 -7.03
C LYS A 316 -20.98 26.46 -5.59
N GLY A 317 -20.99 25.38 -4.79
CA GLY A 317 -21.42 25.40 -3.39
C GLY A 317 -20.95 26.68 -2.72
N GLY A 318 -21.92 27.46 -2.24
CA GLY A 318 -21.68 28.81 -1.75
C GLY A 318 -20.57 28.83 -0.71
N LYS A 319 -19.69 29.84 -0.79
CA LYS A 319 -18.70 30.14 0.25
C LYS A 319 -19.44 30.41 1.56
N GLY A 320 -19.63 29.37 2.37
CA GLY A 320 -19.91 29.54 3.79
C GLY A 320 -18.81 30.42 4.40
N LYS A 321 -19.19 31.37 5.27
CA LYS A 321 -18.24 32.17 6.04
C LYS A 321 -17.54 31.25 7.05
N GLY A 322 -16.45 30.63 6.63
CA GLY A 322 -15.58 29.79 7.44
C GLY A 322 -14.35 29.37 6.64
N SER A 323 -13.17 29.45 7.24
CA SER A 323 -11.93 28.96 6.63
C SER A 323 -11.92 27.43 6.67
N GLY A 324 -12.52 26.78 5.65
CA GLY A 324 -12.42 25.32 5.47
C GLY A 324 -13.73 24.61 5.11
N GLY A 325 -14.51 25.11 4.16
CA GLY A 325 -15.58 24.34 3.53
C GLY A 325 -15.07 23.60 2.27
N TRP A 326 -15.70 22.47 1.95
CA TRP A 326 -15.66 21.86 0.60
C TRP A 326 -15.85 22.97 -0.45
N PRO A 327 -14.94 23.20 -1.42
CA PRO A 327 -13.81 22.37 -1.87
C PRO A 327 -12.42 22.77 -1.33
N ASN A 328 -12.30 23.82 -0.50
CA ASN A 328 -11.02 24.42 -0.11
C ASN A 328 -10.36 23.79 1.15
N GLY A 329 -10.93 22.70 1.68
CA GLY A 329 -10.47 22.05 2.91
C GLY A 329 -9.57 20.85 2.67
N MET A 330 -8.35 21.01 2.14
CA MET A 330 -7.36 19.93 2.06
C MET A 330 -5.92 20.46 2.19
N ASP A 331 -5.28 20.24 3.34
CA ASP A 331 -3.81 20.24 3.42
C ASP A 331 -3.30 18.91 2.82
N GLY A 332 -2.89 18.94 1.56
CA GLY A 332 -1.98 17.95 0.96
C GLY A 332 -2.49 16.54 0.64
N SER A 333 -3.62 16.06 1.17
CA SER A 333 -4.11 14.69 0.91
C SER A 333 -4.99 14.55 -0.33
N ALA A 334 -4.95 13.37 -0.95
CA ALA A 334 -5.73 13.02 -2.13
C ALA A 334 -6.76 11.93 -1.83
N ILE A 335 -7.90 11.96 -2.51
CA ILE A 335 -8.98 11.00 -2.34
C ILE A 335 -8.63 9.70 -3.07
N ARG A 336 -8.67 8.59 -2.33
CA ARG A 336 -8.29 7.26 -2.80
C ARG A 336 -9.54 6.40 -2.94
N PHE A 337 -9.64 5.69 -4.05
CA PHE A 337 -10.65 4.65 -4.26
C PHE A 337 -10.04 3.31 -3.87
N ILE A 338 -10.62 2.65 -2.86
CA ILE A 338 -10.10 1.39 -2.31
C ILE A 338 -11.12 0.28 -2.57
N ARG A 339 -10.76 -0.65 -3.46
CA ARG A 339 -11.51 -1.88 -3.74
C ARG A 339 -11.11 -2.99 -2.77
N LEU A 340 -12.08 -3.75 -2.28
CA LEU A 340 -11.84 -4.88 -1.39
C LEU A 340 -11.53 -6.15 -2.18
N LYS A 341 -10.38 -6.74 -1.89
CA LYS A 341 -10.01 -8.08 -2.33
C LYS A 341 -10.56 -9.11 -1.34
N TYR A 342 -11.31 -10.07 -1.86
CA TYR A 342 -11.92 -11.16 -1.10
C TYR A 342 -11.73 -12.51 -1.81
N ASN A 343 -11.85 -13.61 -1.06
CA ASN A 343 -11.73 -14.96 -1.61
C ASN A 343 -13.08 -15.50 -2.13
N GLY A 344 -13.05 -16.43 -3.08
CA GLY A 344 -14.24 -17.15 -3.56
C GLY A 344 -14.91 -16.61 -4.82
N GLY A 345 -14.39 -15.52 -5.39
CA GLY A 345 -14.96 -14.90 -6.60
C GLY A 345 -14.02 -13.95 -7.34
N ASP A 346 -14.61 -13.22 -8.27
CA ASP A 346 -14.00 -12.28 -9.22
C ASP A 346 -14.06 -10.84 -8.69
N TRP A 347 -13.32 -10.54 -7.63
CA TRP A 347 -13.33 -9.22 -6.98
C TRP A 347 -12.77 -8.07 -7.85
N ASP A 348 -11.92 -8.38 -8.84
CA ASP A 348 -11.19 -7.38 -9.65
C ASP A 348 -11.93 -6.98 -10.94
N GLN A 349 -12.38 -7.96 -11.74
CA GLN A 349 -13.06 -7.78 -13.04
C GLN A 349 -12.33 -6.85 -14.03
N ASP A 350 -11.02 -6.61 -13.82
CA ASP A 350 -10.17 -5.65 -14.54
C ASP A 350 -10.69 -4.20 -14.53
N MET A 351 -11.42 -3.83 -13.47
CA MET A 351 -12.15 -2.55 -13.38
C MET A 351 -11.35 -1.41 -12.78
N GLY A 352 -10.20 -1.69 -12.16
CA GLY A 352 -9.45 -0.67 -11.40
C GLY A 352 -9.11 0.58 -12.24
N LYS A 353 -8.45 0.40 -13.38
CA LYS A 353 -8.12 1.54 -14.27
C LYS A 353 -9.26 1.95 -15.20
N GLY A 354 -10.10 0.99 -15.60
CA GLY A 354 -11.14 1.23 -16.61
C GLY A 354 -12.43 1.83 -16.08
N ALA A 355 -12.77 1.61 -14.81
CA ALA A 355 -14.06 2.03 -14.24
C ALA A 355 -13.89 2.80 -12.92
N ASP A 356 -13.20 2.21 -11.94
CA ASP A 356 -13.02 2.83 -10.62
C ASP A 356 -12.27 4.17 -10.72
N TYR A 357 -11.24 4.22 -11.57
CA TYR A 357 -10.48 5.44 -11.81
C TYR A 357 -11.30 6.50 -12.55
N ASN A 358 -12.18 6.10 -13.46
CA ASN A 358 -13.08 7.02 -14.15
C ASN A 358 -14.07 7.68 -13.20
N LEU A 359 -14.60 6.94 -12.22
CA LEU A 359 -15.40 7.54 -11.16
C LEU A 359 -14.58 8.54 -10.34
N LEU A 360 -13.31 8.25 -10.01
CA LEU A 360 -12.43 9.23 -9.37
C LEU A 360 -12.22 10.48 -10.23
N LEU A 361 -12.01 10.32 -11.54
CA LEU A 361 -11.86 11.45 -12.47
C LEU A 361 -13.13 12.31 -12.48
N LYS A 362 -14.31 11.70 -12.60
CA LYS A 362 -15.59 12.43 -12.54
C LYS A 362 -15.82 13.10 -11.19
N PHE A 363 -15.43 12.43 -10.12
CA PHE A 363 -15.47 13.01 -8.79
C PHE A 363 -14.54 14.23 -8.67
N ASN A 364 -13.32 14.19 -9.21
CA ASN A 364 -12.43 15.35 -9.29
C ASN A 364 -13.02 16.47 -10.15
N GLU A 365 -13.54 16.14 -11.33
CA GLU A 365 -14.12 17.08 -12.29
C GLU A 365 -15.27 17.89 -11.66
N TRP A 366 -16.17 17.21 -10.94
CA TRP A 366 -17.37 17.84 -10.39
C TRP A 366 -17.17 18.50 -9.03
N THR A 367 -16.22 18.02 -8.23
CA THR A 367 -16.01 18.50 -6.86
C THR A 367 -14.81 19.41 -6.71
N GLY A 368 -13.86 19.35 -7.65
CA GLY A 368 -12.57 20.04 -7.59
C GLY A 368 -11.57 19.46 -6.58
N MET A 369 -11.90 18.34 -5.92
CA MET A 369 -11.02 17.74 -4.90
C MET A 369 -9.91 16.89 -5.50
N LYS A 370 -8.70 16.99 -4.92
CA LYS A 370 -7.55 16.19 -5.35
C LYS A 370 -7.85 14.70 -5.21
N ILE A 371 -7.57 13.94 -6.26
CA ILE A 371 -7.68 12.48 -6.30
C ILE A 371 -6.30 11.82 -6.38
N ALA A 372 -6.23 10.57 -5.97
CA ALA A 372 -5.03 9.75 -6.14
C ALA A 372 -4.76 9.50 -7.63
N LYS A 373 -3.50 9.26 -7.98
CA LYS A 373 -3.07 9.00 -9.37
C LYS A 373 -3.54 7.64 -9.90
N ASP A 374 -3.79 6.71 -9.00
CA ASP A 374 -4.23 5.35 -9.30
C ASP A 374 -5.24 4.89 -8.23
N THR A 375 -6.08 3.93 -8.60
CA THR A 375 -6.95 3.20 -7.69
C THR A 375 -6.17 2.13 -6.93
N GLU A 376 -6.65 1.77 -5.75
CA GLU A 376 -5.98 0.79 -4.90
C GLU A 376 -6.90 -0.37 -4.56
N PHE A 377 -6.32 -1.53 -4.28
CA PHE A 377 -7.03 -2.64 -3.66
C PHE A 377 -6.43 -2.95 -2.29
N ARG A 378 -7.27 -3.45 -1.38
CA ARG A 378 -6.84 -3.95 -0.06
C ARG A 378 -7.58 -5.23 0.28
N GLU A 379 -6.86 -6.17 0.89
CA GLU A 379 -7.48 -7.33 1.51
C GLU A 379 -8.33 -6.88 2.70
N ILE A 380 -9.46 -7.55 2.93
CA ILE A 380 -10.39 -7.19 4.00
C ILE A 380 -9.72 -7.12 5.37
N GLU A 381 -8.82 -8.06 5.68
CA GLU A 381 -8.12 -8.06 6.96
C GLU A 381 -7.25 -6.83 7.18
N ARG A 382 -6.84 -6.13 6.11
CA ARG A 382 -5.98 -4.95 6.19
C ARG A 382 -6.71 -3.72 6.72
N LEU A 383 -8.04 -3.70 6.67
CA LEU A 383 -8.85 -2.58 7.17
C LEU A 383 -8.59 -2.27 8.65
N LYS A 384 -8.19 -3.26 9.46
CA LYS A 384 -7.87 -3.08 10.88
C LYS A 384 -6.55 -2.35 11.14
N PHE A 385 -5.70 -2.20 10.13
CA PHE A 385 -4.38 -1.59 10.26
C PHE A 385 -4.34 -0.12 9.86
N PHE A 386 -5.45 0.45 9.40
CA PHE A 386 -5.56 1.90 9.32
C PHE A 386 -5.49 2.48 10.74
N PRO A 387 -4.76 3.58 10.95
CA PRO A 387 -4.78 4.27 12.24
C PRO A 387 -6.21 4.69 12.60
N LYS A 388 -6.53 4.69 13.89
CA LYS A 388 -7.85 5.09 14.39
C LYS A 388 -8.25 6.47 13.86
N LYS A 389 -9.51 6.63 13.45
CA LYS A 389 -10.03 7.86 12.81
C LYS A 389 -9.34 8.26 11.50
N ARG A 390 -8.58 7.34 10.88
CA ARG A 390 -7.87 7.52 9.61
C ARG A 390 -8.12 6.35 8.65
N ALA A 391 -9.24 5.64 8.85
CA ALA A 391 -9.72 4.64 7.91
C ALA A 391 -10.40 5.33 6.71
N PRO A 392 -10.45 4.69 5.54
CA PRO A 392 -11.17 5.23 4.39
C PRO A 392 -12.67 5.44 4.72
N PRO A 393 -13.29 6.56 4.31
CA PRO A 393 -14.73 6.78 4.50
C PRO A 393 -15.62 5.76 3.81
N PHE A 394 -15.17 5.24 2.67
CA PHE A 394 -15.83 4.14 1.98
C PHE A 394 -14.79 3.16 1.42
N VAL A 395 -15.23 1.92 1.22
CA VAL A 395 -14.53 0.90 0.44
C VAL A 395 -15.50 0.25 -0.53
N PHE A 396 -15.01 -0.13 -1.70
CA PHE A 396 -15.81 -0.64 -2.80
C PHE A 396 -15.70 -2.17 -2.93
N MET A 397 -16.78 -2.83 -3.32
CA MET A 397 -16.82 -4.28 -3.54
C MET A 397 -17.77 -4.60 -4.70
N THR A 398 -17.33 -5.42 -5.65
CA THR A 398 -18.18 -5.95 -6.74
C THR A 398 -17.73 -7.37 -7.10
N GLY A 399 -18.54 -8.08 -7.88
CA GLY A 399 -18.26 -9.40 -8.42
C GLY A 399 -19.49 -10.03 -9.08
N MET A 400 -19.29 -11.19 -9.72
CA MET A 400 -20.34 -12.05 -10.29
C MET A 400 -20.46 -13.40 -9.57
N ARG A 401 -19.42 -13.78 -8.82
CA ARG A 401 -19.27 -15.11 -8.19
C ARG A 401 -19.49 -15.06 -6.67
N GLY A 402 -19.08 -16.12 -5.97
CA GLY A 402 -19.24 -16.23 -4.53
C GLY A 402 -18.32 -15.30 -3.72
N ILE A 403 -18.64 -15.15 -2.43
CA ILE A 403 -17.82 -14.45 -1.44
C ILE A 403 -17.55 -15.43 -0.30
N SER A 404 -16.28 -15.66 0.01
CA SER A 404 -15.82 -16.51 1.10
C SER A 404 -14.95 -15.70 2.06
N LEU A 405 -15.48 -15.44 3.25
CA LEU A 405 -14.79 -14.70 4.31
C LEU A 405 -14.47 -15.59 5.51
N LYS A 406 -13.23 -15.47 6.00
CA LYS A 406 -12.80 -15.97 7.31
C LYS A 406 -13.37 -15.12 8.43
N GLU A 407 -13.38 -15.67 9.64
CA GLU A 407 -13.95 -14.97 10.80
C GLU A 407 -13.18 -13.69 11.17
N SER A 408 -11.88 -13.67 10.93
CA SER A 408 -11.02 -12.48 11.02
C SER A 408 -11.47 -11.36 10.08
N GLU A 409 -11.81 -11.70 8.83
CA GLU A 409 -12.29 -10.77 7.80
C GLU A 409 -13.68 -10.24 8.13
N VAL A 410 -14.59 -11.11 8.59
CA VAL A 410 -15.93 -10.73 9.05
C VAL A 410 -15.83 -9.72 10.19
N LYS A 411 -14.97 -9.98 11.18
CA LYS A 411 -14.74 -9.05 12.29
C LYS A 411 -14.11 -7.74 11.81
N ALA A 412 -13.15 -7.79 10.88
CA ALA A 412 -12.52 -6.60 10.34
C ALA A 412 -13.52 -5.68 9.61
N LEU A 413 -14.41 -6.22 8.76
CA LEU A 413 -15.46 -5.43 8.10
C LEU A 413 -16.46 -4.85 9.10
N ARG A 414 -16.87 -5.64 10.08
CA ARG A 414 -17.80 -5.18 11.12
C ARG A 414 -17.18 -4.03 11.92
N ASP A 415 -15.93 -4.18 12.36
CA ASP A 415 -15.23 -3.15 13.12
C ASP A 415 -14.97 -1.90 12.26
N TYR A 416 -14.59 -2.06 11.00
CA TYR A 416 -14.44 -0.95 10.05
C TYR A 416 -15.73 -0.16 9.88
N CYS A 417 -16.85 -0.83 9.64
CA CYS A 417 -18.14 -0.16 9.41
C CYS A 417 -18.72 0.42 10.69
N LEU A 418 -18.76 -0.33 11.80
CA LEU A 418 -19.46 0.06 13.03
C LEU A 418 -18.59 0.91 13.96
N LYS A 419 -17.28 0.63 14.09
CA LYS A 419 -16.40 1.36 15.01
C LYS A 419 -15.70 2.51 14.31
N GLU A 420 -14.99 2.22 13.22
CA GLU A 420 -14.23 3.24 12.49
C GLU A 420 -15.11 4.14 11.60
N GLY A 421 -16.41 3.88 11.47
CA GLY A 421 -17.33 4.78 10.77
C GLY A 421 -17.29 4.69 9.25
N GLY A 422 -16.58 3.70 8.70
CA GLY A 422 -16.55 3.44 7.27
C GLY A 422 -17.91 3.01 6.71
N MET A 423 -18.02 3.04 5.40
CA MET A 423 -19.19 2.58 4.65
C MET A 423 -18.76 1.58 3.58
N LEU A 424 -19.49 0.48 3.45
CA LEU A 424 -19.28 -0.49 2.39
C LEU A 424 -20.16 -0.14 1.18
N PHE A 425 -19.53 0.15 0.04
CA PHE A 425 -20.20 0.36 -1.23
C PHE A 425 -20.10 -0.93 -2.04
N ILE A 426 -21.22 -1.65 -2.17
CA ILE A 426 -21.31 -2.89 -2.91
C ILE A 426 -22.08 -2.66 -4.21
N ASP A 427 -21.53 -3.13 -5.31
CA ASP A 427 -22.20 -3.19 -6.60
C ASP A 427 -22.29 -4.62 -7.09
N ASN A 428 -23.39 -4.98 -7.75
CA ASN A 428 -23.65 -6.34 -8.18
C ASN A 428 -23.36 -6.49 -9.66
N GLY A 429 -22.20 -7.06 -10.00
CA GLY A 429 -21.81 -7.41 -11.37
C GLY A 429 -22.61 -8.57 -11.97
N GLY A 430 -23.47 -9.24 -11.19
CA GLY A 430 -24.41 -10.26 -11.67
C GLY A 430 -24.16 -11.65 -11.12
N GLY A 431 -24.63 -12.67 -11.85
CA GLY A 431 -24.46 -14.07 -11.48
C GLY A 431 -25.01 -14.42 -10.08
N HIS A 432 -24.18 -15.06 -9.25
CA HIS A 432 -24.54 -15.52 -7.90
C HIS A 432 -24.17 -14.52 -6.79
N PHE A 433 -23.73 -13.33 -7.17
CA PHE A 433 -23.14 -12.38 -6.23
C PHE A 433 -24.17 -11.79 -5.25
N ASP A 434 -25.40 -11.48 -5.66
CA ASP A 434 -26.47 -11.01 -4.73
C ASP A 434 -26.68 -11.97 -3.54
N GLY A 435 -26.83 -13.27 -3.83
CA GLY A 435 -26.98 -14.29 -2.79
C GLY A 435 -25.76 -14.35 -1.86
N ALA A 436 -24.55 -14.25 -2.43
CA ALA A 436 -23.32 -14.21 -1.66
C ALA A 436 -23.23 -12.97 -0.76
N VAL A 437 -23.61 -11.79 -1.27
CA VAL A 437 -23.63 -10.53 -0.50
C VAL A 437 -24.62 -10.63 0.66
N ARG A 438 -25.83 -11.14 0.44
CA ARG A 438 -26.82 -11.34 1.51
C ARG A 438 -26.31 -12.28 2.60
N ASN A 439 -25.63 -13.36 2.21
CA ASN A 439 -25.03 -14.31 3.16
C ASN A 439 -23.90 -13.67 3.95
N MET A 440 -23.02 -12.93 3.27
CA MET A 440 -21.92 -12.18 3.88
C MET A 440 -22.46 -11.16 4.88
N LEU A 441 -23.42 -10.32 4.49
CA LEU A 441 -23.96 -9.25 5.32
C LEU A 441 -24.69 -9.79 6.56
N ARG A 442 -25.37 -10.94 6.47
CA ARG A 442 -25.94 -11.61 7.66
C ARG A 442 -24.87 -12.04 8.68
N ARG A 443 -23.69 -12.44 8.21
CA ARG A 443 -22.53 -12.76 9.08
C ARG A 443 -21.87 -11.50 9.61
N VAL A 444 -21.65 -10.49 8.77
CA VAL A 444 -20.97 -9.23 9.16
C VAL A 444 -21.86 -8.39 10.09
N PHE A 445 -23.16 -8.31 9.85
CA PHE A 445 -24.11 -7.51 10.63
C PHE A 445 -25.30 -8.34 11.13
N PRO A 446 -25.10 -9.25 12.11
CA PRO A 446 -26.20 -10.02 12.68
C PRO A 446 -27.28 -9.08 13.25
N GLY A 447 -28.54 -9.33 12.89
CA GLY A 447 -29.67 -8.52 13.34
C GLY A 447 -29.89 -7.19 12.62
N LYS A 448 -29.08 -6.83 11.61
CA LYS A 448 -29.27 -5.62 10.77
C LYS A 448 -29.57 -6.04 9.33
N PRO A 449 -30.84 -6.10 8.92
CA PRO A 449 -31.22 -6.60 7.60
C PRO A 449 -30.79 -5.64 6.48
N LEU A 450 -30.54 -6.21 5.29
CA LEU A 450 -30.40 -5.46 4.05
C LEU A 450 -31.81 -5.13 3.52
N VAL A 451 -32.18 -3.85 3.55
CA VAL A 451 -33.53 -3.35 3.21
C VAL A 451 -33.48 -2.29 2.12
N ASP A 452 -34.60 -2.01 1.46
CA ASP A 452 -34.66 -0.95 0.45
C ASP A 452 -34.35 0.41 1.06
N ILE A 453 -33.56 1.22 0.35
CA ILE A 453 -33.29 2.60 0.75
C ILE A 453 -34.49 3.45 0.32
N PRO A 454 -35.11 4.21 1.24
CA PRO A 454 -36.18 5.15 0.90
C PRO A 454 -35.72 6.20 -0.11
N ASN A 455 -36.60 6.62 -1.01
CA ASN A 455 -36.27 7.58 -2.07
C ASN A 455 -35.95 8.98 -1.52
N ASP A 456 -36.43 9.29 -0.32
CA ASP A 456 -36.15 10.51 0.42
C ASP A 456 -34.88 10.43 1.30
N ASP A 457 -34.08 9.35 1.19
CA ASP A 457 -32.82 9.28 1.92
C ASP A 457 -31.83 10.37 1.45
N PRO A 458 -31.05 10.99 2.37
CA PRO A 458 -30.05 12.00 2.01
C PRO A 458 -29.05 11.57 0.92
N ILE A 459 -28.78 10.27 0.75
CA ILE A 459 -27.90 9.75 -0.31
C ILE A 459 -28.46 9.98 -1.72
N PHE A 460 -29.78 10.10 -1.87
CA PHE A 460 -30.43 10.40 -3.15
C PHE A 460 -30.74 11.88 -3.35
N GLN A 461 -30.41 12.71 -2.37
CA GLN A 461 -30.72 14.14 -2.41
C GLN A 461 -29.50 15.00 -2.77
N ARG A 462 -28.27 14.52 -2.54
CA ARG A 462 -27.05 15.33 -2.70
C ARG A 462 -25.80 14.53 -3.12
N PRO A 463 -24.90 15.15 -3.90
CA PRO A 463 -25.04 16.46 -4.54
C PRO A 463 -26.03 16.48 -5.71
N TYR A 464 -26.40 15.32 -6.26
CA TYR A 464 -27.40 15.18 -7.32
C TYR A 464 -28.71 14.61 -6.77
N VAL A 465 -29.83 15.00 -7.37
CA VAL A 465 -31.16 14.59 -6.93
C VAL A 465 -31.65 13.40 -7.74
N PHE A 466 -32.05 12.33 -7.05
CA PHE A 466 -32.64 11.11 -7.57
C PHE A 466 -34.01 10.90 -6.91
N PRO A 467 -35.07 11.54 -7.42
CA PRO A 467 -36.38 11.57 -6.74
C PRO A 467 -37.02 10.18 -6.60
N ASP A 468 -36.70 9.28 -7.53
CA ASP A 468 -37.18 7.90 -7.56
C ASP A 468 -36.17 6.91 -6.96
N GLY A 469 -35.12 7.40 -6.30
CA GLY A 469 -33.99 6.61 -5.80
C GLY A 469 -32.97 6.27 -6.89
N ALA A 470 -32.04 5.38 -6.58
CA ALA A 470 -31.04 4.91 -7.55
C ALA A 470 -31.70 4.29 -8.78
N PRO A 471 -31.39 4.75 -10.01
CA PRO A 471 -31.96 4.18 -11.21
C PRO A 471 -31.45 2.74 -11.40
N PRO A 472 -32.27 1.82 -11.92
CA PRO A 472 -31.80 0.50 -12.30
C PRO A 472 -30.94 0.62 -13.57
N PHE A 473 -29.68 0.20 -13.51
CA PHE A 473 -28.81 0.13 -14.69
C PHE A 473 -28.92 -1.24 -15.35
N TRP A 474 -28.10 -2.23 -14.98
CA TRP A 474 -28.25 -3.61 -15.47
C TRP A 474 -29.20 -4.40 -14.58
N HIS A 475 -30.11 -5.18 -15.17
CA HIS A 475 -31.09 -5.95 -14.41
C HIS A 475 -30.49 -7.28 -13.93
N HIS A 476 -29.88 -7.29 -12.75
CA HIS A 476 -29.39 -8.54 -12.12
C HIS A 476 -30.25 -9.00 -10.94
N ALA A 477 -30.32 -8.24 -9.86
CA ALA A 477 -30.91 -8.70 -8.59
C ALA A 477 -32.05 -7.82 -8.03
N GLY A 478 -32.53 -6.87 -8.82
CA GLY A 478 -33.65 -6.00 -8.46
C GLY A 478 -33.56 -4.61 -9.08
N TYR A 479 -34.54 -3.77 -8.72
CA TYR A 479 -34.72 -2.43 -9.29
C TYR A 479 -34.42 -1.29 -8.29
N ARG A 480 -34.10 -1.63 -7.04
CA ARG A 480 -33.90 -0.64 -5.97
C ARG A 480 -32.59 -0.91 -5.24
N ALA A 481 -31.83 0.16 -4.98
CA ALA A 481 -30.69 0.09 -4.09
C ALA A 481 -31.13 -0.25 -2.66
N LYS A 482 -30.32 -1.07 -2.00
CA LYS A 482 -30.57 -1.56 -0.64
C LYS A 482 -29.46 -1.11 0.29
N GLY A 483 -29.74 -1.16 1.59
CA GLY A 483 -28.79 -0.72 2.60
C GLY A 483 -28.92 -1.43 3.94
N VAL A 484 -27.84 -1.35 4.71
CA VAL A 484 -27.82 -1.74 6.12
C VAL A 484 -27.60 -0.47 6.93
N ARG A 485 -28.38 -0.28 8.00
CA ARG A 485 -28.24 0.86 8.91
C ARG A 485 -27.72 0.48 10.28
N ASP A 486 -26.98 1.42 10.85
CA ASP A 486 -26.52 1.41 12.23
C ASP A 486 -26.71 2.80 12.82
N GLU A 487 -27.47 2.92 13.91
CA GLU A 487 -27.75 4.20 14.57
C GLU A 487 -28.28 5.29 13.61
N GLY A 488 -29.13 4.90 12.65
CA GLY A 488 -29.69 5.79 11.62
C GLY A 488 -28.76 6.06 10.42
N ARG A 489 -27.45 5.81 10.55
CA ARG A 489 -26.46 5.95 9.47
C ARG A 489 -26.48 4.75 8.54
N LEU A 490 -26.37 4.99 7.24
CA LEU A 490 -26.18 3.95 6.23
C LEU A 490 -24.73 3.43 6.31
N VAL A 491 -24.54 2.16 6.65
CA VAL A 491 -23.22 1.51 6.77
C VAL A 491 -22.88 0.61 5.59
N VAL A 492 -23.89 0.20 4.83
CA VAL A 492 -23.75 -0.50 3.55
C VAL A 492 -24.70 0.17 2.55
N PHE A 493 -24.18 0.51 1.39
CA PHE A 493 -24.96 0.80 0.19
C PHE A 493 -24.76 -0.35 -0.80
N TYR A 494 -25.83 -0.99 -1.23
CA TYR A 494 -25.82 -2.09 -2.19
C TYR A 494 -26.63 -1.71 -3.41
N HIS A 495 -25.99 -1.71 -4.58
CA HIS A 495 -26.67 -1.54 -5.86
C HIS A 495 -26.87 -2.90 -6.55
N PRO A 496 -28.09 -3.24 -7.01
CA PRO A 496 -28.39 -4.56 -7.57
C PRO A 496 -28.01 -4.73 -9.05
N GLY A 497 -27.48 -3.70 -9.71
CA GLY A 497 -27.44 -3.63 -11.18
C GLY A 497 -26.19 -3.01 -11.80
N ASP A 498 -25.02 -3.55 -11.47
CA ASP A 498 -23.71 -3.29 -12.11
C ASP A 498 -23.42 -1.84 -12.53
N ILE A 499 -23.48 -0.90 -11.59
CA ILE A 499 -23.18 0.51 -11.90
C ILE A 499 -21.72 0.71 -12.32
N ASN A 500 -20.83 -0.18 -11.90
CA ASN A 500 -19.40 -0.13 -12.19
C ASN A 500 -19.14 -0.28 -13.69
N ASP A 501 -19.96 -1.07 -14.39
CA ASP A 501 -19.86 -1.26 -15.84
C ASP A 501 -20.16 0.04 -16.62
N ALA A 502 -21.09 0.87 -16.14
CA ALA A 502 -21.33 2.20 -16.73
C ALA A 502 -20.14 3.16 -16.55
N TRP A 503 -19.24 2.90 -15.59
CA TRP A 503 -18.05 3.72 -15.39
C TRP A 503 -16.90 3.36 -16.35
N ARG A 504 -17.04 2.30 -17.17
CA ARG A 504 -16.04 1.96 -18.19
C ARG A 504 -15.89 3.06 -19.24
N ASP A 505 -14.75 3.08 -19.93
CA ASP A 505 -14.46 4.02 -21.02
C ASP A 505 -15.51 3.97 -22.16
N ASP A 506 -16.06 2.79 -22.42
CA ASP A 506 -17.11 2.53 -23.41
C ASP A 506 -18.52 2.46 -22.78
N HIS A 507 -18.62 2.71 -21.48
CA HIS A 507 -19.83 2.61 -20.66
C HIS A 507 -20.55 1.26 -20.76
N SER A 508 -19.86 0.19 -21.19
CA SER A 508 -20.46 -1.12 -21.51
C SER A 508 -21.68 -1.01 -22.45
N GLY A 509 -21.66 -0.06 -23.39
CA GLY A 509 -22.75 0.17 -24.34
C GLY A 509 -23.97 0.92 -23.77
N ALA A 510 -23.90 1.43 -22.54
CA ALA A 510 -24.93 2.30 -21.98
C ALA A 510 -24.98 3.65 -22.73
N SER A 511 -26.16 4.29 -22.76
CA SER A 511 -26.27 5.64 -23.32
C SER A 511 -25.50 6.65 -22.48
N ALA A 512 -25.15 7.79 -23.06
CA ALA A 512 -24.47 8.87 -22.34
C ALA A 512 -25.29 9.37 -21.13
N GLU A 513 -26.63 9.40 -21.22
CA GLU A 513 -27.47 9.78 -20.08
C GLU A 513 -27.40 8.75 -18.95
N VAL A 514 -27.40 7.46 -19.29
CA VAL A 514 -27.30 6.37 -18.30
C VAL A 514 -25.93 6.39 -17.63
N ALA A 515 -24.84 6.55 -18.40
CA ALA A 515 -23.50 6.69 -17.86
C ALA A 515 -23.38 7.90 -16.92
N ASP A 516 -23.90 9.07 -17.32
CA ASP A 516 -23.91 10.28 -16.49
C ASP A 516 -24.68 10.06 -15.17
N GLN A 517 -25.83 9.38 -15.21
CA GLN A 517 -26.57 9.00 -14.00
C GLN A 517 -25.77 8.05 -13.10
N ALA A 518 -25.04 7.08 -13.67
CA ALA A 518 -24.19 6.15 -12.92
C ALA A 518 -23.06 6.88 -12.17
N TYR A 519 -22.40 7.82 -12.85
CA TYR A 519 -21.38 8.65 -12.23
C TYR A 519 -21.97 9.55 -11.14
N LYS A 520 -23.12 10.20 -11.39
CA LYS A 520 -23.80 11.04 -10.39
C LYS A 520 -24.19 10.26 -9.15
N LEU A 521 -24.69 9.04 -9.32
CA LEU A 521 -25.00 8.16 -8.20
C LEU A 521 -23.73 7.76 -7.43
N GLY A 522 -22.66 7.37 -8.13
CA GLY A 522 -21.37 7.07 -7.50
C GLY A 522 -20.84 8.25 -6.66
N VAL A 523 -20.91 9.47 -7.21
CA VAL A 523 -20.52 10.70 -6.51
C VAL A 523 -21.41 10.98 -5.29
N ASN A 524 -22.73 10.76 -5.37
CA ASN A 524 -23.64 10.83 -4.22
C ASN A 524 -23.24 9.86 -3.10
N VAL A 525 -22.98 8.60 -3.43
CA VAL A 525 -22.58 7.57 -2.46
C VAL A 525 -21.27 7.96 -1.78
N MET A 526 -20.26 8.40 -2.55
CA MET A 526 -19.00 8.89 -2.00
C MET A 526 -19.23 10.11 -1.10
N PHE A 527 -19.95 11.12 -1.57
CA PHE A 527 -20.25 12.33 -0.82
C PHE A 527 -20.94 12.03 0.52
N TYR A 528 -21.93 11.14 0.51
CA TYR A 528 -22.59 10.67 1.73
C TYR A 528 -21.58 10.02 2.70
N ALA A 529 -20.75 9.09 2.21
CA ALA A 529 -19.76 8.40 3.03
C ALA A 529 -18.79 9.36 3.72
N PHE A 530 -18.25 10.33 2.97
CA PHE A 530 -17.34 11.35 3.50
C PHE A 530 -18.01 12.19 4.59
N ASN A 531 -19.23 12.68 4.35
CA ASN A 531 -19.94 13.50 5.33
C ASN A 531 -20.28 12.71 6.60
N GLN A 532 -20.75 11.48 6.49
CA GLN A 532 -21.07 10.65 7.66
C GLN A 532 -19.82 10.26 8.44
N TYR A 533 -18.72 9.95 7.75
CA TYR A 533 -17.43 9.68 8.40
C TYR A 533 -16.95 10.91 9.16
N TYR A 534 -17.06 12.09 8.56
CA TYR A 534 -16.64 13.34 9.20
C TYR A 534 -17.44 13.62 10.46
N ARG A 535 -18.78 13.55 10.36
CA ARG A 535 -19.71 13.73 11.48
C ARG A 535 -19.45 12.80 12.65
N ARG A 536 -19.01 11.56 12.39
CA ARG A 536 -18.73 10.61 13.48
C ARG A 536 -17.45 10.92 14.26
N HIS A 537 -16.45 11.50 13.60
CA HIS A 537 -15.09 11.61 14.16
C HIS A 537 -14.68 13.02 14.56
N TYR A 538 -15.34 14.04 14.00
CA TYR A 538 -14.92 15.45 14.07
C TYR A 538 -16.04 16.44 14.42
N GLU A 539 -17.30 15.99 14.44
CA GLU A 539 -18.43 16.69 15.09
C GLU A 539 -18.79 15.94 16.37
#